data_AF-A0A1J3EBB3-F1
#
_entry.id   AF-A0A1J3EBB3-F1
#
_cell.length_a   1.000
_cell.length_b   1.000
_cell.length_c   1.000
_cell.angle_alpha   90.00
_cell.angle_beta   90.00
_cell.angle_gamma   90.00
#
_symmetry.space_group_name_H-M   'P 1'
#
loop_
_entity.id
_entity.type
_entity.pdbx_description
1 polymer ?
#
loop_
_entity_poly.entity_id
_entity_poly.type
_entity_poly.pdbx_seq_one_letter_code
_entity_poly.pdbx_strand_id
1 'polypeptide(L)'
;GKQFGDEEGKEFKAIVEKEFLLSGEGSLFDNVWWLRWVSAWIISDKAYLAHMDRRTKWFRGAIKPILEEEDVAVEDHQGFVRKLLVLKEKKELTEETVHGIIWNMFTAGSDTTAVIIEWAMAEMIKCPDVQEKAQQELDS
;
A
#
# COMPACT_ATOMS: atom_id res chain seq x y z
N GLY A 1 -14.15 8.48 9.83
CA GLY A 1 -12.77 8.32 9.33
C GLY A 1 -12.33 9.61 8.69
N LYS A 2 -11.03 9.94 8.80
CA LYS A 2 -10.45 11.11 8.13
C LYS A 2 -10.65 10.98 6.61
N GLN A 3 -11.13 12.03 5.95
CA GLN A 3 -11.12 12.13 4.49
C GLN A 3 -9.74 12.63 4.05
N PHE A 4 -9.07 11.89 3.17
CA PHE A 4 -7.83 12.33 2.54
C PHE A 4 -8.17 13.37 1.47
N GLY A 5 -7.39 14.45 1.40
CA GLY A 5 -7.56 15.46 0.35
C GLY A 5 -7.02 14.97 -1.00
N ASP A 6 -7.47 15.58 -2.10
CA ASP A 6 -7.03 15.24 -3.46
C ASP A 6 -5.49 15.30 -3.64
N GLU A 7 -4.85 16.27 -3.00
CA GLU A 7 -3.38 16.41 -3.00
C GLU A 7 -2.69 15.25 -2.27
N GLU A 8 -3.19 14.85 -1.09
CA GLU A 8 -2.64 13.75 -0.30
C GLU A 8 -2.77 12.41 -1.03
N GLY A 9 -3.90 12.20 -1.71
CA GLY A 9 -4.17 11.01 -2.52
C GLY A 9 -3.28 10.92 -3.77
N LYS A 10 -3.07 12.05 -4.46
CA LYS A 10 -2.12 12.11 -5.60
C LYS A 10 -0.70 11.82 -5.16
N GLU A 11 -0.29 12.36 -4.01
CA GLU A 11 1.04 12.11 -3.45
C GLU A 11 1.21 10.63 -3.07
N PHE A 12 0.22 10.03 -2.42
CA PHE A 12 0.21 8.60 -2.12
C PHE A 12 0.36 7.76 -3.39
N LYS A 13 -0.47 8.02 -4.42
CA LYS A 13 -0.40 7.32 -5.70
C LYS A 13 0.98 7.44 -6.35
N ALA A 14 1.56 8.64 -6.36
CA ALA A 14 2.89 8.88 -6.93
C ALA A 14 4.00 8.15 -6.16
N ILE A 15 3.85 7.94 -4.84
CA ILE A 15 4.77 7.12 -4.05
C ILE A 15 4.61 5.64 -4.45
N VAL A 16 3.38 5.12 -4.46
CA VAL A 16 3.11 3.70 -4.79
C VAL A 16 3.57 3.32 -6.20
N GLU A 17 3.26 4.15 -7.20
CA GLU A 17 3.69 3.91 -8.59
C GLU A 17 5.22 3.88 -8.71
N LYS A 18 5.92 4.79 -8.02
CA LYS A 18 7.38 4.81 -8.00
C LYS A 18 7.97 3.60 -7.27
N GLU A 19 7.32 3.14 -6.20
CA GLU A 19 7.72 1.93 -5.49
C GLU A 19 7.59 0.70 -6.39
N PHE A 20 6.51 0.61 -7.16
CA PHE A 20 6.31 -0.46 -8.14
C PHE A 20 7.34 -0.43 -9.26
N LEU A 21 7.68 0.74 -9.80
CA LEU A 21 8.74 0.87 -10.80
C LEU A 21 10.09 0.43 -10.25
N LEU A 22 10.47 0.88 -9.05
CA LEU A 22 11.75 0.50 -8.43
C LEU A 22 11.81 -0.97 -8.05
N SER A 23 10.68 -1.58 -7.67
CA SER A 23 10.58 -3.01 -7.34
C SER A 23 10.54 -3.90 -8.60
N GLY A 24 9.82 -3.46 -9.64
CA GLY A 24 9.72 -4.11 -10.94
C GLY A 24 10.96 -3.94 -11.82
N GLU A 25 11.82 -2.98 -11.50
CA GLU A 25 13.17 -2.80 -12.06
C GLU A 25 14.17 -3.87 -11.59
N GLY A 26 13.71 -4.95 -10.92
CA GLY A 26 14.50 -6.14 -10.66
C GLY A 26 15.31 -6.51 -11.89
N SER A 27 16.62 -6.30 -11.81
CA SER A 27 17.46 -6.31 -12.99
C SER A 27 17.51 -7.74 -13.51
N LEU A 28 17.53 -7.95 -14.84
CA LEU A 28 17.87 -9.28 -15.39
C LEU A 28 19.17 -9.82 -14.77
N PHE A 29 20.06 -8.93 -14.33
CA PHE A 29 21.31 -9.22 -13.66
C PHE A 29 21.16 -9.72 -12.21
N ASP A 30 20.04 -9.47 -11.51
CA ASP A 30 19.78 -9.99 -10.16
C ASP A 30 19.52 -11.50 -10.16
N ASN A 31 18.97 -12.03 -11.27
CA ASN A 31 18.71 -13.45 -11.45
C ASN A 31 19.95 -14.24 -11.87
N VAL A 32 21.06 -13.56 -12.17
CA VAL A 32 22.32 -14.18 -12.61
C VAL A 32 23.40 -13.91 -11.55
N TRP A 33 23.74 -14.95 -10.79
CA TRP A 33 24.58 -14.85 -9.58
C TRP A 33 25.93 -14.13 -9.79
N TRP A 34 26.54 -14.24 -10.97
CA TRP A 34 27.82 -13.59 -11.31
C TRP A 34 27.68 -12.18 -11.92
N LEU A 35 26.46 -11.75 -12.28
CA LEU A 35 26.16 -10.40 -12.78
C LEU A 35 25.51 -9.50 -11.72
N ARG A 36 25.24 -10.01 -10.51
CA ARG A 36 24.61 -9.26 -9.42
C ARG A 36 25.37 -8.00 -8.98
N TRP A 37 26.67 -7.90 -9.28
CA TRP A 37 27.44 -6.68 -9.03
C TRP A 37 27.09 -5.54 -10.02
N VAL A 38 26.59 -5.89 -11.21
CA VAL A 38 26.15 -4.93 -12.24
C VAL A 38 24.82 -4.29 -11.85
N SER A 39 23.89 -5.06 -11.26
CA SER A 39 22.65 -4.49 -10.73
C SER A 39 22.90 -3.49 -9.60
N ALA A 40 23.82 -3.81 -8.68
CA ALA A 40 24.26 -2.88 -7.62
C ALA A 40 24.91 -1.59 -8.16
N TRP A 41 25.46 -1.63 -9.38
CA TRP A 41 26.02 -0.45 -10.05
C TRP A 41 24.95 0.38 -10.78
N ILE A 42 23.94 -0.26 -11.36
CA ILE A 42 22.87 0.38 -12.15
C ILE A 42 21.77 0.94 -11.24
N ILE A 43 21.37 0.19 -10.22
CA ILE A 43 20.34 0.62 -9.27
C ILE A 43 20.99 1.63 -8.33
N SER A 44 20.69 2.91 -8.53
CA SER A 44 21.24 3.94 -7.66
C SER A 44 20.60 3.86 -6.27
N ASP A 45 21.36 3.38 -5.28
CA ASP A 45 20.96 3.38 -3.86
C ASP A 45 20.40 4.75 -3.43
N LYS A 46 20.92 5.84 -4.02
CA LYS A 46 20.46 7.21 -3.74
C LYS A 46 18.99 7.46 -4.12
N ALA A 47 18.55 6.99 -5.29
CA ALA A 47 17.16 7.20 -5.72
C ALA A 47 16.19 6.37 -4.89
N TYR A 48 16.58 5.13 -4.55
CA TYR A 48 15.83 4.25 -3.67
C TYR A 48 15.71 4.85 -2.26
N LEU A 49 16.83 5.27 -1.65
CA LEU A 49 16.85 5.89 -0.33
C LEU A 49 16.03 7.18 -0.27
N ALA A 50 16.12 8.05 -1.29
CA ALA A 50 15.32 9.26 -1.39
C ALA A 50 13.82 8.95 -1.48
N HIS A 51 13.46 7.89 -2.19
CA HIS A 51 12.07 7.41 -2.27
C HIS A 51 11.57 6.85 -0.94
N MET A 52 12.39 6.06 -0.23
CA MET A 52 12.08 5.54 1.10
C MET A 52 11.87 6.66 2.14
N ASP A 53 12.66 7.74 2.07
CA ASP A 53 12.47 8.92 2.93
C ASP A 53 11.16 9.64 2.62
N ARG A 54 10.82 9.83 1.32
CA ARG A 54 9.54 10.42 0.89
C ARG A 54 8.35 9.62 1.42
N ARG A 55 8.38 8.29 1.29
CA ARG A 55 7.36 7.38 1.84
C ARG A 55 7.24 7.55 3.35
N THR A 56 8.36 7.54 4.07
CA THR A 56 8.39 7.65 5.53
C THR A 56 7.79 8.97 6.02
N LYS A 57 8.10 10.07 5.33
CA LYS A 57 7.52 11.40 5.61
C LYS A 57 6.01 11.41 5.40
N TRP A 58 5.54 10.89 4.29
CA TRP A 58 4.10 10.80 4.01
C TRP A 58 3.38 9.96 5.08
N PHE A 59 3.90 8.78 5.42
CA PHE A 59 3.30 7.93 6.46
C PHE A 59 3.20 8.64 7.81
N ARG A 60 4.27 9.34 8.22
CA ARG A 60 4.29 10.10 9.48
C ARG A 60 3.29 11.26 9.49
N GLY A 61 3.05 11.91 8.36
CA GLY A 61 2.09 13.00 8.27
C GLY A 61 0.64 12.52 8.16
N ALA A 62 0.40 11.48 7.37
CA ALA A 62 -0.95 11.04 6.99
C ALA A 62 -1.53 10.00 7.95
N ILE A 63 -0.71 9.01 8.36
CA ILE A 63 -1.17 7.81 9.08
C ILE A 63 -0.90 7.91 10.57
N LYS A 64 0.30 8.35 10.99
CA LYS A 64 0.66 8.40 12.41
C LYS A 64 -0.35 9.17 13.29
N PRO A 65 -0.90 10.33 12.89
CA PRO A 65 -1.92 11.00 13.70
C PRO A 65 -3.19 10.18 13.89
N ILE A 66 -3.60 9.40 12.87
CA ILE A 66 -4.75 8.51 12.95
C ILE A 66 -4.48 7.39 13.96
N LEU A 67 -3.26 6.85 13.97
CA LEU A 67 -2.83 5.82 14.92
C LEU A 67 -2.83 6.33 16.37
N GLU A 68 -2.45 7.60 16.57
CA GLU A 68 -2.38 8.24 17.89
C GLU A 68 -3.77 8.73 18.37
N GLU A 69 -4.69 9.05 17.46
CA GLU A 69 -6.09 9.38 17.79
C GLU A 69 -6.92 8.15 18.20
N GLU A 70 -6.54 6.95 17.77
CA GLU A 70 -7.24 5.69 18.08
C GLU A 70 -7.07 5.25 19.56
N ASP A 71 -6.49 6.10 20.42
CA ASP A 71 -6.27 5.80 21.84
C ASP A 71 -7.49 6.00 22.76
N VAL A 72 -8.68 6.23 22.18
CA VAL A 72 -9.92 6.43 22.94
C VAL A 72 -11.10 5.66 22.33
N ALA A 73 -11.17 4.32 22.48
CA ALA A 73 -12.43 3.58 22.73
C ALA A 73 -12.28 2.03 22.73
N VAL A 74 -12.50 1.46 23.92
CA VAL A 74 -13.31 0.24 24.22
C VAL A 74 -12.98 -1.09 23.51
N GLU A 75 -12.09 -1.83 24.16
CA GLU A 75 -12.12 -3.25 24.55
C GLU A 75 -12.65 -4.43 23.71
N ASP A 76 -13.46 -4.33 22.65
CA ASP A 76 -14.11 -5.56 22.12
C ASP A 76 -13.89 -5.89 20.62
N HIS A 77 -13.37 -4.95 19.83
CA HIS A 77 -12.99 -5.24 18.43
C HIS A 77 -11.57 -4.75 18.16
N GLN A 78 -10.58 -5.58 18.51
CA GLN A 78 -9.17 -5.27 18.22
C GLN A 78 -8.92 -5.31 16.72
N GLY A 79 -9.09 -4.16 16.06
CA GLY A 79 -8.71 -3.95 14.67
C GLY A 79 -7.24 -4.31 14.43
N PHE A 80 -6.91 -4.65 13.18
CA PHE A 80 -5.57 -5.06 12.78
C PHE A 80 -4.48 -4.09 13.27
N VAL A 81 -4.71 -2.79 13.12
CA VAL A 81 -3.80 -1.72 13.54
C VAL A 81 -3.57 -1.71 15.05
N ARG A 82 -4.65 -1.79 15.86
CA ARG A 82 -4.55 -1.84 17.32
C ARG A 82 -3.70 -3.02 17.80
N LYS A 83 -3.84 -4.20 17.17
CA LYS A 83 -3.00 -5.37 17.51
C LYS A 83 -1.53 -5.09 17.26
N LEU A 84 -1.16 -4.43 16.16
CA LEU A 84 0.22 -4.06 15.87
C LEU A 84 0.78 -3.07 16.90
N LEU A 85 -0.04 -2.10 17.34
CA LEU A 85 0.36 -1.13 18.37
C LEU A 85 0.59 -1.83 19.73
N VAL A 86 -0.28 -2.75 20.14
CA VAL A 86 -0.09 -3.54 21.36
C VAL A 86 1.21 -4.38 21.31
N LEU A 87 1.52 -4.99 20.16
CA LEU A 87 2.77 -5.73 19.96
C LEU A 87 4.00 -4.81 20.02
N LYS A 88 3.89 -3.58 19.51
CA LYS A 88 4.92 -2.54 19.64
C LYS A 88 5.15 -2.15 21.10
N GLU A 89 4.08 -1.92 21.86
CA GLU A 89 4.17 -1.57 23.29
C GLU A 89 4.83 -2.68 24.12
N LYS A 90 4.55 -3.94 23.80
CA LYS A 90 5.21 -5.12 24.38
C LYS A 90 6.66 -5.29 23.94
N LYS A 91 7.17 -4.43 23.06
CA LYS A 91 8.52 -4.50 22.46
C LYS A 91 8.79 -5.76 21.62
N GLU A 92 7.72 -6.40 21.15
CA GLU A 92 7.81 -7.55 20.24
C GLU A 92 7.99 -7.09 18.78
N LEU A 93 7.55 -5.87 18.45
CA LEU A 93 7.76 -5.22 17.16
C LEU A 93 8.42 -3.85 17.32
N THR A 94 9.25 -3.47 16.34
CA THR A 94 9.80 -2.11 16.25
C THR A 94 8.79 -1.17 15.59
N GLU A 95 8.95 0.14 15.80
CA GLU A 95 8.15 1.16 15.11
C GLU A 95 8.25 1.03 13.59
N GLU A 96 9.46 0.77 13.08
CA GLU A 96 9.71 0.57 11.65
C GLU A 96 8.96 -0.65 11.10
N THR A 97 8.95 -1.77 11.83
CA THR A 97 8.22 -2.97 11.41
C THR A 97 6.70 -2.73 11.39
N VAL A 98 6.15 -2.05 12.39
CA VAL A 98 4.72 -1.71 12.39
C VAL A 98 4.36 -0.79 11.23
N HIS A 99 5.17 0.25 10.97
CA HIS A 99 4.96 1.14 9.82
C HIS A 99 5.04 0.37 8.49
N GLY A 100 6.01 -0.52 8.35
CA GLY A 100 6.17 -1.36 7.16
C GLY A 100 4.98 -2.28 6.92
N ILE A 101 4.46 -2.92 7.97
CA ILE A 101 3.28 -3.81 7.86
C ILE A 101 2.03 -3.01 7.44
N ILE A 102 1.79 -1.86 8.07
CA ILE A 102 0.64 -1.00 7.73
C ILE A 102 0.76 -0.51 6.29
N TRP A 103 1.95 -0.02 5.89
CA TRP A 103 2.21 0.42 4.52
C TRP A 103 1.97 -0.69 3.50
N ASN A 104 2.50 -1.89 3.74
CA ASN A 104 2.32 -3.03 2.85
C ASN A 104 0.85 -3.43 2.70
N MET A 105 0.08 -3.38 3.79
CA MET A 105 -1.36 -3.68 3.74
C MET A 105 -2.12 -2.68 2.86
N PHE A 106 -1.88 -1.38 3.03
CA PHE A 106 -2.55 -0.35 2.23
C PHE A 106 -2.16 -0.44 0.75
N THR A 107 -0.86 -0.53 0.45
CA THR A 107 -0.38 -0.53 -0.94
C THR A 107 -0.81 -1.79 -1.70
N ALA A 108 -0.60 -2.97 -1.13
CA ALA A 108 -0.99 -4.23 -1.77
C ALA A 108 -2.52 -4.36 -1.91
N GLY A 109 -3.27 -3.93 -0.89
CA GLY A 109 -4.73 -3.94 -0.93
C GLY A 109 -5.30 -2.98 -1.97
N SER A 110 -4.79 -1.75 -2.04
CA SER A 110 -5.28 -0.76 -3.00
C SER A 110 -4.99 -1.14 -4.45
N ASP A 111 -3.79 -1.61 -4.76
CA ASP A 111 -3.42 -1.93 -6.14
C ASP A 111 -4.22 -3.12 -6.69
N THR A 112 -4.24 -4.23 -5.93
CA THR A 112 -4.95 -5.46 -6.36
C THR A 112 -6.46 -5.25 -6.48
N THR A 113 -7.08 -4.54 -5.54
CA THR A 113 -8.53 -4.27 -5.60
C THR A 113 -8.88 -3.33 -6.75
N ALA A 114 -8.06 -2.29 -7.02
CA ALA A 114 -8.27 -1.41 -8.15
C ALA A 114 -8.22 -2.16 -9.49
N VAL A 115 -7.22 -3.02 -9.68
CA VAL A 115 -7.08 -3.85 -10.89
C VAL A 115 -8.27 -4.81 -11.05
N ILE A 116 -8.69 -5.49 -9.98
CA ILE A 116 -9.85 -6.39 -10.04
C ILE A 116 -11.12 -5.64 -10.42
N ILE A 117 -11.34 -4.46 -9.82
CA ILE A 117 -12.50 -3.61 -10.12
C ILE A 117 -12.47 -3.13 -11.57
N GLU A 118 -11.30 -2.74 -12.09
CA GLU A 118 -11.12 -2.35 -13.48
C GLU A 118 -11.48 -3.49 -14.44
N TRP A 119 -10.96 -4.70 -14.20
CA TRP A 119 -11.29 -5.88 -15.00
C TRP A 119 -12.77 -6.27 -14.90
N ALA A 120 -13.36 -6.21 -13.70
CA ALA A 120 -14.77 -6.50 -13.51
C ALA A 120 -15.65 -5.53 -14.32
N MET A 121 -15.33 -4.24 -14.30
CA MET A 121 -16.03 -3.24 -15.11
C MET A 121 -15.83 -3.46 -16.62
N ALA A 122 -14.59 -3.75 -17.04
CA ALA A 122 -14.30 -4.03 -18.45
C ALA A 122 -15.09 -5.25 -18.97
N GLU A 123 -15.20 -6.30 -18.17
CA GLU A 123 -15.95 -7.50 -18.53
C GLU A 123 -17.47 -7.25 -18.53
N MET A 124 -18.00 -6.47 -17.59
CA MET A 124 -19.40 -6.05 -17.60
C MET A 124 -19.77 -5.25 -18.85
N ILE A 125 -18.94 -4.29 -19.25
CA ILE A 125 -19.15 -3.48 -20.47
C ILE A 125 -19.15 -4.37 -21.73
N LYS A 126 -18.31 -5.42 -21.75
CA LYS A 126 -18.20 -6.35 -22.87
C LYS A 126 -19.36 -7.34 -22.94
N CYS A 127 -19.98 -7.65 -21.80
CA CYS A 127 -21.05 -8.64 -21.66
C CYS A 127 -22.32 -8.00 -21.05
N PRO A 128 -23.14 -7.29 -21.87
CA PRO A 128 -24.32 -6.57 -21.38
C PRO A 128 -25.31 -7.41 -20.58
N ASP A 129 -25.50 -8.68 -20.94
CA ASP A 129 -26.38 -9.62 -20.22
C ASP A 129 -25.94 -9.84 -18.77
N VAL A 130 -24.63 -9.89 -18.52
CA VAL A 130 -24.06 -10.04 -17.16
C VAL A 130 -24.25 -8.74 -16.37
N GLN A 131 -24.05 -7.59 -17.02
CA GLN A 131 -24.25 -6.30 -16.40
C GLN A 131 -25.71 -6.07 -16.01
N GLU A 132 -26.66 -6.40 -16.90
CA GLU A 132 -28.10 -6.28 -16.62
C GLU A 132 -28.49 -7.16 -15.43
N LYS A 133 -28.00 -8.41 -15.40
CA LYS A 133 -28.27 -9.31 -14.28
C LYS A 133 -27.71 -8.79 -12.95
N ALA A 134 -26.48 -8.27 -12.93
CA ALA A 134 -25.88 -7.69 -11.73
C ALA A 134 -26.66 -6.46 -11.22
N GLN A 135 -27.19 -5.63 -12.12
CA GLN A 135 -28.06 -4.50 -11.76
C GLN A 135 -29.40 -4.99 -11.19
N GLN A 136 -30.04 -5.96 -11.84
CA GLN A 136 -31.28 -6.58 -11.33
C GLN A 136 -31.10 -7.18 -9.93
N GLU A 137 -29.95 -7.81 -9.64
CA GLU A 137 -29.62 -8.36 -8.31
C GLU A 137 -29.43 -7.26 -7.24
N LEU A 138 -28.96 -6.07 -7.61
CA LEU A 138 -28.85 -4.93 -6.69
C LEU A 138 -30.18 -4.21 -6.44
N ASP A 139 -31.06 -4.19 -7.43
CA ASP A 139 -32.38 -3.54 -7.38
C ASP A 139 -33.48 -4.42 -6.74
N SER A 140 -33.19 -5.70 -6.47
CA SER A 140 -34.08 -6.67 -5.81
C SER A 140 -33.93 -6.68 -4.30
#